data_AF-A0A2A2RSN6-F1
#
_entry.id   AF-A0A2A2RSN6-F1
#
_cell.length_a   1.000
_cell.length_b   1.000
_cell.length_c   1.000
_cell.angle_alpha   90.00
_cell.angle_beta   90.00
_cell.angle_gamma   90.00
#
_symmetry.space_group_name_H-M   'P 1'
#
loop_
_entity.id
_entity.type
_entity.pdbx_description
1 polymer ?
#
loop_
_entity_poly.entity_id
_entity_poly.type
_entity_poly.pdbx_seq_one_letter_code
_entity_poly.pdbx_strand_id
1 'polypeptide(L)'
;MSPITHFLAGWALAHTTELNPRERMLVSVAGIIPDLDGFGIVVDLATRGATDWWGEYHHELGHNLGFCLLVTVVSASFAQRKGMTALLVFLSFHLHLLCDLAGARGPDGDQWPIPYLAPFSTLPRLVWSGQWALNAWPNLLITGVLIALALRWAWQRGYSPLEMVSARADAVFVETLRRRFPAREQK
;
A
#
# COMPACT_ATOMS: atom_id res chain seq x y z
N MET A 1 -5.28 -7.70 -0.65
CA MET A 1 -3.95 -8.21 -1.10
C MET A 1 -3.02 -8.14 0.13
N SER A 2 -1.74 -8.53 0.08
CA SER A 2 -0.92 -8.42 1.30
C SER A 2 -0.52 -6.95 1.57
N PRO A 3 -0.47 -6.48 2.83
CA PRO A 3 0.00 -5.13 3.17
C PRO A 3 1.40 -4.82 2.60
N ILE A 4 2.27 -5.82 2.49
CA ILE A 4 3.60 -5.69 1.88
C ILE A 4 3.48 -5.31 0.40
N THR A 5 2.57 -5.95 -0.34
CA THR A 5 2.35 -5.65 -1.75
C THR A 5 1.83 -4.23 -1.93
N HIS A 6 0.88 -3.81 -1.09
CA HIS A 6 0.35 -2.45 -1.11
C HIS A 6 1.42 -1.40 -0.80
N PHE A 7 2.27 -1.65 0.20
CA PHE A 7 3.41 -0.79 0.51
C PHE A 7 4.36 -0.65 -0.67
N LEU A 8 4.77 -1.76 -1.27
CA LEU A 8 5.70 -1.74 -2.40
C LEU A 8 5.09 -1.05 -3.63
N ALA A 9 3.79 -1.21 -3.86
CA ALA A 9 3.06 -0.54 -4.94
C ALA A 9 3.01 0.98 -4.72
N GLY A 10 2.65 1.42 -3.51
CA GLY A 10 2.64 2.85 -3.14
C GLY A 10 4.05 3.47 -3.17
N TRP A 11 5.06 2.74 -2.68
CA TRP A 11 6.46 3.15 -2.76
C TRP A 11 6.95 3.25 -4.20
N ALA A 12 6.54 2.32 -5.07
CA ALA A 12 6.88 2.39 -6.48
C ALA A 12 6.26 3.62 -7.16
N LEU A 13 4.99 3.92 -6.84
CA LEU A 13 4.28 5.10 -7.32
C LEU A 13 4.96 6.40 -6.83
N ALA A 14 5.41 6.45 -5.58
CA ALA A 14 6.10 7.60 -4.99
C ALA A 14 7.37 8.00 -5.75
N HIS A 15 8.00 7.05 -6.45
CA HIS A 15 9.24 7.24 -7.23
C HIS A 15 9.00 7.53 -8.72
N THR A 16 7.74 7.70 -9.15
CA THR A 16 7.40 8.12 -10.52
C THR A 16 7.62 9.62 -10.74
N THR A 17 7.74 10.39 -9.66
CA THR A 17 7.93 11.85 -9.67
C THR A 17 9.01 12.25 -8.67
N GLU A 18 9.67 13.38 -8.93
CA GLU A 18 10.63 13.96 -7.99
C GLU A 18 9.92 14.53 -6.75
N LEU A 19 9.99 13.79 -5.65
CA LEU A 19 9.46 14.15 -4.34
C LEU A 19 10.59 14.14 -3.31
N ASN A 20 10.45 14.92 -2.23
CA ASN A 20 11.38 14.80 -1.10
C ASN A 20 11.08 13.51 -0.28
N PRO A 21 11.99 13.06 0.61
CA PRO A 21 11.80 11.81 1.36
C PRO A 21 10.50 11.76 2.18
N ARG A 22 10.07 12.90 2.76
CA ARG A 22 8.82 12.99 3.52
C ARG A 22 7.61 12.74 2.63
N GLU A 23 7.58 13.37 1.45
CA GLU A 23 6.48 13.21 0.49
C GLU A 23 6.41 11.78 -0.05
N ARG A 24 7.58 11.16 -0.32
CA ARG A 24 7.62 9.74 -0.70
C ARG A 24 7.06 8.83 0.39
N MET A 25 7.36 9.14 1.65
CA MET A 25 6.77 8.44 2.80
C MET A 25 5.26 8.59 2.84
N LEU A 26 4.74 9.81 2.70
CA LEU A 26 3.29 10.05 2.71
C LEU A 26 2.57 9.24 1.60
N VAL A 27 3.12 9.23 0.38
CA VAL A 27 2.58 8.42 -0.72
C VAL A 27 2.67 6.93 -0.43
N SER A 28 3.81 6.43 0.07
CA SER A 28 4.01 5.01 0.37
C SER A 28 3.07 4.53 1.49
N VAL A 29 2.91 5.32 2.55
CA VAL A 29 2.00 5.03 3.67
C VAL A 29 0.54 5.04 3.23
N ALA A 30 0.16 5.92 2.30
CA ALA A 30 -1.19 5.93 1.74
C ALA A 30 -1.56 4.61 1.06
N GLY A 31 -0.57 3.81 0.63
CA GLY A 31 -0.80 2.46 0.12
C GLY A 31 -1.19 1.44 1.19
N ILE A 32 -0.80 1.60 2.46
CA ILE A 32 -1.06 0.60 3.53
C ILE A 32 -2.00 1.09 4.63
N ILE A 33 -2.24 2.39 4.71
CA ILE A 33 -3.05 2.96 5.77
C ILE A 33 -4.51 2.45 5.81
N PRO A 34 -5.17 2.03 4.71
CA PRO A 34 -6.51 1.46 4.79
C PRO A 34 -6.56 0.16 5.62
N ASP A 35 -5.51 -0.67 5.55
CA ASP A 35 -5.41 -1.95 6.27
C ASP A 35 -5.42 -1.79 7.79
N LEU A 36 -5.27 -0.57 8.33
CA LEU A 36 -5.38 -0.33 9.77
C LEU A 36 -6.77 -0.66 10.33
N ASP A 37 -7.81 -0.64 9.49
CA ASP A 37 -9.15 -1.11 9.89
C ASP A 37 -9.22 -2.62 10.16
N GLY A 38 -8.20 -3.36 9.72
CA GLY A 38 -7.98 -4.76 10.04
C GLY A 38 -7.37 -5.01 11.44
N PHE A 39 -7.07 -3.97 12.22
CA PHE A 39 -6.50 -4.18 13.57
C PHE A 39 -7.46 -4.93 14.52
N GLY A 40 -8.77 -4.95 14.21
CA GLY A 40 -9.79 -5.70 14.94
C GLY A 40 -9.43 -7.16 15.19
N ILE A 41 -8.69 -7.81 14.28
CA ILE A 41 -8.27 -9.23 14.44
C ILE A 41 -7.45 -9.46 15.71
N VAL A 42 -6.62 -8.50 16.11
CA VAL A 42 -5.80 -8.62 17.32
C VAL A 42 -6.68 -8.61 18.56
N VAL A 43 -7.71 -7.77 18.55
CA VAL A 43 -8.69 -7.68 19.65
C VAL A 43 -9.52 -8.96 19.73
N ASP A 44 -10.03 -9.44 18.60
CA ASP A 44 -10.82 -10.67 18.55
C ASP A 44 -10.01 -11.88 19.03
N LEU A 45 -8.73 -11.99 18.64
CA LEU A 45 -7.82 -13.02 19.15
C LEU A 45 -7.55 -12.88 20.65
N ALA A 46 -7.29 -11.67 21.14
CA ALA A 46 -7.01 -11.41 22.56
C ALA A 46 -8.22 -11.67 23.45
N THR A 47 -9.44 -11.42 22.95
CA THR A 47 -10.69 -11.67 23.65
C THR A 47 -11.23 -13.09 23.44
N ARG A 48 -10.51 -13.93 22.68
CA ARG A 48 -10.93 -15.30 22.31
C ARG A 48 -12.28 -15.34 21.59
N GLY A 49 -12.53 -14.34 20.73
CA GLY A 49 -13.75 -14.22 19.93
C GLY A 49 -14.95 -13.67 20.70
N ALA A 50 -14.74 -12.96 21.81
CA ALA A 50 -15.83 -12.25 22.48
C ALA A 50 -16.29 -11.00 21.71
N THR A 51 -15.50 -10.55 20.74
CA THR A 51 -15.79 -9.48 19.79
C THR A 51 -15.70 -10.01 18.36
N ASP A 52 -16.27 -9.27 17.40
CA ASP A 52 -16.14 -9.50 15.96
C ASP A 52 -15.70 -8.19 15.26
N TRP A 53 -14.71 -7.52 15.82
CA TRP A 53 -14.27 -6.22 15.30
C TRP A 53 -13.60 -6.34 13.95
N TRP A 54 -12.93 -7.45 13.68
CA TRP A 54 -12.43 -7.75 12.35
C TRP A 54 -13.59 -7.83 11.35
N GLY A 55 -14.61 -8.65 11.60
CA GLY A 55 -15.74 -8.79 10.68
C GLY A 55 -16.56 -7.51 10.51
N GLU A 56 -16.73 -6.75 11.59
CA GLU A 56 -17.56 -5.53 11.61
C GLU A 56 -16.88 -4.32 10.98
N TYR A 57 -15.56 -4.15 11.17
CA TYR A 57 -14.86 -2.91 10.79
C TYR A 57 -13.88 -3.06 9.64
N HIS A 58 -13.33 -4.25 9.40
CA HIS A 58 -12.39 -4.46 8.30
C HIS A 58 -13.13 -4.28 6.96
N HIS A 59 -12.57 -3.49 6.05
CA HIS A 59 -13.19 -3.01 4.81
C HIS A 59 -14.34 -1.98 4.96
N GLU A 60 -14.78 -1.62 6.16
CA GLU A 60 -15.82 -0.59 6.35
C GLU A 60 -15.21 0.79 6.66
N LEU A 61 -14.20 0.86 7.54
CA LEU A 61 -13.66 2.14 8.03
C LEU A 61 -12.57 2.72 7.15
N GLY A 62 -11.63 1.90 6.70
CA GLY A 62 -10.42 2.30 5.98
C GLY A 62 -10.58 2.25 4.47
N HIS A 63 -11.49 1.45 3.94
CA HIS A 63 -11.58 1.18 2.50
C HIS A 63 -12.68 2.01 1.81
N ASN A 64 -12.69 3.33 2.03
CA ASN A 64 -13.72 4.20 1.44
C ASN A 64 -13.18 5.58 1.03
N LEU A 65 -13.98 6.30 0.23
CA LEU A 65 -13.64 7.62 -0.29
C LEU A 65 -13.48 8.66 0.81
N GLY A 66 -14.28 8.60 1.88
CA GLY A 66 -14.13 9.51 3.02
C GLY A 66 -12.76 9.41 3.67
N PHE A 67 -12.29 8.20 3.95
CA PHE A 67 -10.95 7.96 4.49
C PHE A 67 -9.87 8.35 3.49
N CYS A 68 -10.06 8.05 2.20
CA CYS A 68 -9.15 8.49 1.14
C CYS A 68 -8.96 10.02 1.15
N LEU A 69 -10.07 10.77 1.15
CA LEU A 69 -10.04 12.23 1.16
C LEU A 69 -9.38 12.77 2.42
N LEU A 70 -9.65 12.18 3.59
CA LEU A 70 -8.98 12.52 4.84
C LEU A 70 -7.46 12.33 4.72
N VAL A 71 -7.01 11.15 4.28
CA VAL A 71 -5.57 10.84 4.11
C VAL A 71 -4.92 11.78 3.11
N THR A 72 -5.60 12.10 1.99
CA THR A 72 -5.13 13.06 0.99
C THR A 72 -4.94 14.45 1.58
N VAL A 73 -5.95 14.99 2.28
CA VAL A 73 -5.89 16.34 2.87
C VAL A 73 -4.82 16.43 3.94
N VAL A 74 -4.77 15.45 4.85
CA VAL A 74 -3.78 15.39 5.92
C VAL A 74 -2.37 15.33 5.32
N SER A 75 -2.13 14.44 4.35
CA SER A 75 -0.82 14.32 3.71
C SER A 75 -0.41 15.60 2.97
N ALA A 76 -1.33 16.22 2.23
CA ALA A 76 -1.07 17.47 1.53
C ALA A 76 -0.70 18.63 2.48
N SER A 77 -1.22 18.62 3.72
CA SER A 77 -0.88 19.63 4.73
C SER A 77 0.57 19.57 5.20
N PHE A 78 1.20 18.38 5.14
CA PHE A 78 2.60 18.16 5.53
C PHE A 78 3.60 18.22 4.36
N ALA A 79 3.09 18.35 3.12
CA ALA A 79 3.86 18.35 1.89
C ALA A 79 4.38 19.75 1.50
N GLN A 80 5.52 19.79 0.83
CA GLN A 80 6.02 21.01 0.19
C GLN A 80 5.32 21.21 -1.17
N ARG A 81 5.23 20.13 -1.96
CA ARG A 81 4.54 20.07 -3.27
C ARG A 81 3.09 19.60 -3.12
N LYS A 82 2.29 20.37 -2.38
CA LYS A 82 0.91 20.02 -1.94
C LYS A 82 0.07 19.33 -3.02
N GLY A 83 -0.06 19.92 -4.21
CA GLY A 83 -0.90 19.36 -5.28
C GLY A 83 -0.38 18.03 -5.83
N MET A 84 0.93 17.89 -6.00
CA MET A 84 1.53 16.64 -6.48
C MET A 84 1.43 15.53 -5.43
N THR A 85 1.74 15.84 -4.17
CA THR A 85 1.61 14.88 -3.07
C THR A 85 0.15 14.47 -2.88
N ALA A 86 -0.80 15.41 -2.95
CA ALA A 86 -2.23 15.10 -2.86
C ALA A 86 -2.66 14.12 -3.96
N LEU A 87 -2.26 14.38 -5.21
CA LEU A 87 -2.55 13.50 -6.35
C LEU A 87 -1.96 12.11 -6.15
N LEU A 88 -0.68 12.00 -5.80
CA LEU A 88 -0.01 10.70 -5.65
C LEU A 88 -0.52 9.91 -4.43
N VAL A 89 -0.86 10.58 -3.33
CA VAL A 89 -1.52 9.95 -2.17
C VAL A 89 -2.89 9.41 -2.57
N PHE A 90 -3.70 10.21 -3.26
CA PHE A 90 -5.01 9.80 -3.76
C PHE A 90 -4.88 8.58 -4.69
N LEU A 91 -3.93 8.61 -5.63
CA LEU A 91 -3.67 7.50 -6.54
C LEU A 91 -3.13 6.26 -5.83
N SER A 92 -2.24 6.41 -4.83
CA SER A 92 -1.71 5.29 -4.06
C SER A 92 -2.81 4.58 -3.27
N PHE A 93 -3.71 5.36 -2.67
CA PHE A 93 -4.87 4.83 -1.97
C PHE A 93 -5.81 4.08 -2.92
N HIS A 94 -6.10 4.63 -4.11
CA HIS A 94 -6.94 3.95 -5.09
C HIS A 94 -6.27 2.70 -5.68
N LEU A 95 -4.93 2.72 -5.81
CA LEU A 95 -4.16 1.54 -6.19
C LEU A 95 -4.32 0.43 -5.14
N HIS A 96 -4.32 0.80 -3.85
CA HIS A 96 -4.65 -0.13 -2.78
C HIS A 96 -6.06 -0.72 -2.95
N LEU A 97 -7.09 0.12 -3.10
CA LEU A 97 -8.48 -0.37 -3.29
C LEU A 97 -8.62 -1.28 -4.52
N LEU A 98 -7.92 -0.95 -5.62
CA LEU A 98 -7.91 -1.76 -6.83
C LEU A 98 -7.29 -3.14 -6.59
N CYS A 99 -6.18 -3.19 -5.84
CA CYS A 99 -5.54 -4.44 -5.45
C CYS A 99 -6.48 -5.33 -4.62
N ASP A 100 -7.33 -4.74 -3.78
CA ASP A 100 -8.28 -5.51 -2.97
C ASP A 100 -9.51 -5.96 -3.74
N LEU A 101 -10.08 -5.06 -4.54
CA LEU A 101 -11.16 -5.39 -5.45
C LEU A 101 -10.78 -6.56 -6.38
N ALA A 102 -9.50 -6.65 -6.75
CA ALA A 102 -9.00 -7.68 -7.63
C ALA A 102 -8.52 -8.95 -6.91
N GLY A 103 -7.89 -8.83 -5.72
CA GLY A 103 -7.08 -9.91 -5.16
C GLY A 103 -7.19 -10.13 -3.66
N ALA A 104 -8.30 -9.75 -3.02
CA ALA A 104 -8.51 -9.94 -1.58
C ALA A 104 -9.58 -10.99 -1.21
N ARG A 105 -10.00 -11.86 -2.14
CA ARG A 105 -11.04 -12.86 -1.81
C ARG A 105 -10.58 -13.77 -0.66
N GLY A 106 -11.44 -13.90 0.34
CA GLY A 106 -11.20 -14.67 1.56
C GLY A 106 -11.08 -16.17 1.30
N PRO A 107 -10.53 -16.94 2.26
CA PRO A 107 -10.37 -18.39 2.12
C PRO A 107 -11.71 -19.12 1.96
N ASP A 108 -12.78 -18.58 2.53
CA ASP A 108 -14.14 -19.14 2.46
C ASP A 108 -14.90 -18.70 1.18
N GLY A 109 -14.27 -17.90 0.32
CA GLY A 109 -14.84 -17.41 -0.93
C GLY A 109 -15.46 -16.01 -0.85
N ASP A 110 -15.48 -15.38 0.33
CA ASP A 110 -16.02 -14.05 0.55
C ASP A 110 -15.26 -12.97 -0.23
N GLN A 111 -16.03 -12.06 -0.87
CA GLN A 111 -15.47 -11.05 -1.76
C GLN A 111 -15.07 -9.73 -1.07
N TRP A 112 -15.36 -9.58 0.23
CA TRP A 112 -15.07 -8.36 1.01
C TRP A 112 -15.46 -7.06 0.28
N PRO A 113 -16.78 -6.79 0.13
CA PRO A 113 -17.25 -5.64 -0.64
C PRO A 113 -16.75 -4.30 -0.10
N ILE A 114 -16.32 -3.41 -0.99
CA ILE A 114 -15.77 -2.10 -0.62
C ILE A 114 -16.89 -1.05 -0.64
N PRO A 115 -17.32 -0.46 0.49
CA PRO A 115 -18.33 0.60 0.55
C PRO A 115 -17.73 1.93 0.08
N TYR A 116 -17.42 2.02 -1.22
CA TYR A 116 -16.57 3.07 -1.77
C TYR A 116 -17.04 4.50 -1.45
N LEU A 117 -18.34 4.76 -1.44
CA LEU A 117 -18.87 6.10 -1.16
C LEU A 117 -19.07 6.41 0.33
N ALA A 118 -18.68 5.53 1.25
CA ALA A 118 -18.77 5.83 2.68
C ALA A 118 -17.86 7.03 3.05
N PRO A 119 -18.26 7.85 4.05
CA PRO A 119 -19.49 7.77 4.84
C PRO A 119 -20.70 8.47 4.19
N PHE A 120 -20.59 8.96 2.95
CA PHE A 120 -21.65 9.72 2.28
C PHE A 120 -22.81 8.83 1.82
N SER A 121 -22.51 7.59 1.46
CA SER A 121 -23.49 6.58 1.05
C SER A 121 -22.99 5.18 1.37
N THR A 122 -23.90 4.27 1.71
CA THR A 122 -23.61 2.84 1.91
C THR A 122 -23.59 2.05 0.60
N LEU A 123 -23.96 2.69 -0.53
CA LEU A 123 -23.96 2.13 -1.88
C LEU A 123 -23.27 3.06 -2.88
N PRO A 124 -22.63 2.52 -3.94
CA PRO A 124 -22.45 1.10 -4.24
C PRO A 124 -21.38 0.45 -3.35
N ARG A 125 -21.55 -0.85 -3.08
CA ARG A 125 -20.48 -1.70 -2.54
C ARG A 125 -19.76 -2.34 -3.71
N LEU A 126 -18.50 -1.95 -3.95
CA LEU A 126 -17.74 -2.45 -5.08
C LEU A 126 -17.39 -3.92 -4.84
N VAL A 127 -17.74 -4.72 -5.83
CA VAL A 127 -17.43 -6.15 -5.93
C VAL A 127 -17.05 -6.43 -7.37
N TRP A 128 -16.23 -7.46 -7.59
CA TRP A 128 -15.85 -7.88 -8.93
C TRP A 128 -15.87 -9.40 -9.03
N SER A 129 -16.62 -9.90 -10.01
CA SER A 129 -16.77 -11.35 -10.25
C SER A 129 -15.44 -12.05 -10.59
N GLY A 130 -14.45 -11.31 -11.09
CA GLY A 130 -13.12 -11.83 -11.37
C GLY A 130 -12.14 -11.81 -10.19
N GLN A 131 -12.56 -11.34 -9.01
CA GLN A 131 -11.67 -11.21 -7.85
C GLN A 131 -11.06 -12.56 -7.50
N TRP A 132 -9.73 -12.67 -7.39
CA TRP A 132 -9.04 -13.91 -7.05
C TRP A 132 -8.70 -13.99 -5.56
N ALA A 133 -8.43 -15.22 -5.09
CA ALA A 133 -8.08 -15.49 -3.69
C ALA A 133 -6.82 -14.75 -3.27
N LEU A 134 -6.74 -14.36 -1.99
CA LEU A 134 -5.61 -13.61 -1.43
C LEU A 134 -4.24 -14.26 -1.71
N ASN A 135 -4.17 -15.59 -1.70
CA ASN A 135 -2.94 -16.37 -1.93
C ASN A 135 -2.78 -16.86 -3.39
N ALA A 136 -3.58 -16.37 -4.34
CA ALA A 136 -3.49 -16.79 -5.73
C ALA A 136 -2.21 -16.29 -6.41
N TRP A 137 -1.80 -16.99 -7.46
CA TRP A 137 -0.57 -16.69 -8.22
C TRP A 137 -0.46 -15.24 -8.74
N PRO A 138 -1.54 -14.50 -9.11
CA PRO A 138 -1.39 -13.11 -9.56
C PRO A 138 -0.81 -12.21 -8.46
N ASN A 139 -1.24 -12.39 -7.21
CA ASN A 139 -0.71 -11.62 -6.08
C ASN A 139 0.77 -11.93 -5.84
N LEU A 140 1.16 -13.20 -5.96
CA LEU A 140 2.55 -13.64 -5.83
C LEU A 140 3.41 -13.03 -6.95
N LEU A 141 2.91 -13.03 -8.19
CA LEU A 141 3.61 -12.44 -9.33
C LEU A 141 3.77 -10.92 -9.18
N ILE A 142 2.69 -10.20 -8.84
CA ILE A 142 2.71 -8.75 -8.63
C ILE A 142 3.74 -8.40 -7.54
N THR A 143 3.72 -9.13 -6.43
CA THR A 143 4.67 -8.93 -5.33
C THR A 143 6.11 -9.20 -5.78
N GLY A 144 6.34 -10.30 -6.51
CA GLY A 144 7.66 -10.62 -7.06
C GLY A 144 8.19 -9.55 -8.02
N VAL A 145 7.34 -9.01 -8.89
CA VAL A 145 7.70 -7.89 -9.80
C VAL A 145 8.04 -6.63 -9.01
N LEU A 146 7.26 -6.27 -8.00
CA LEU A 146 7.52 -5.10 -7.17
C LEU A 146 8.82 -5.23 -6.38
N ILE A 147 9.13 -6.41 -5.84
CA ILE A 147 10.42 -6.70 -5.21
C ILE A 147 11.56 -6.57 -6.22
N ALA A 148 11.42 -7.14 -7.42
CA ALA A 148 12.43 -7.04 -8.48
C ALA A 148 12.67 -5.58 -8.90
N LEU A 149 11.61 -4.77 -8.98
CA LEU A 149 11.71 -3.32 -9.24
C LEU A 149 12.44 -2.59 -8.12
N ALA A 150 12.10 -2.88 -6.86
CA ALA A 150 12.78 -2.30 -5.70
C ALA A 150 14.28 -2.63 -5.69
N LEU A 151 14.66 -3.89 -5.94
CA LEU A 151 16.05 -4.31 -6.07
C LEU A 151 16.75 -3.62 -7.25
N ARG A 152 16.08 -3.55 -8.40
CA ARG A 152 16.63 -2.88 -9.59
C ARG A 152 16.86 -1.39 -9.31
N TRP A 153 15.95 -0.69 -8.65
CA TRP A 153 16.11 0.73 -8.34
C TRP A 153 17.14 0.97 -7.22
N ALA A 154 17.22 0.10 -6.22
CA ALA A 154 18.33 0.13 -5.26
C ALA A 154 19.67 0.02 -5.97
N TRP A 155 19.77 -0.90 -6.93
CA TRP A 155 20.98 -1.09 -7.72
C TRP A 155 21.28 0.10 -8.65
N GLN A 156 20.30 0.57 -9.44
CA GLN A 156 20.52 1.61 -10.46
C GLN A 156 20.52 3.03 -9.90
N ARG A 157 19.61 3.33 -8.97
CA ARG A 157 19.29 4.68 -8.51
C ARG A 157 19.69 4.95 -7.06
N GLY A 158 19.97 3.91 -6.28
CA GLY A 158 20.60 4.04 -4.97
C GLY A 158 19.64 4.32 -3.82
N TYR A 159 18.38 3.89 -3.95
CA TYR A 159 17.37 3.96 -2.90
C TYR A 159 16.57 2.65 -2.87
N SER A 160 16.07 2.27 -1.69
CA SER A 160 15.22 1.09 -1.49
C SER A 160 14.05 1.44 -0.57
N PRO A 161 13.07 0.54 -0.39
CA PRO A 161 11.97 0.77 0.55
C PRO A 161 12.44 0.97 2.00
N LEU A 162 13.68 0.60 2.34
CA LEU A 162 14.25 0.83 3.67
C LEU A 162 14.45 2.32 3.99
N GLU A 163 14.49 3.20 2.99
CA GLU A 163 14.57 4.65 3.20
C GLU A 163 13.43 5.19 4.08
N MET A 164 12.29 4.47 4.09
CA MET A 164 11.12 4.79 4.90
C MET A 164 11.40 4.56 6.40
N VAL A 165 12.23 3.57 6.74
CA VAL A 165 12.48 3.21 8.14
C VAL A 165 13.80 3.80 8.64
N SER A 166 14.85 3.77 7.81
CA SER A 166 16.19 4.22 8.20
C SER A 166 17.07 4.51 6.99
N ALA A 167 17.52 5.76 6.87
CA ALA A 167 18.50 6.17 5.86
C ALA A 167 19.82 5.39 5.97
N ARG A 168 20.23 5.00 7.18
CA ARG A 168 21.43 4.19 7.38
C ARG A 168 21.25 2.77 6.87
N ALA A 169 20.11 2.14 7.16
CA ALA A 169 19.83 0.79 6.67
C ALA A 169 19.72 0.77 5.14
N ASP A 170 19.08 1.78 4.57
CA ASP A 170 18.98 1.97 3.12
C ASP A 170 20.37 2.07 2.46
N ALA A 171 21.24 2.93 2.98
CA ALA A 171 22.59 3.11 2.46
C ALA A 171 23.40 1.80 2.51
N VAL A 172 23.36 1.08 3.65
CA VAL A 172 24.05 -0.21 3.80
C VAL A 172 23.51 -1.25 2.82
N PHE A 173 22.20 -1.31 2.64
CA PHE A 173 21.55 -2.23 1.71
C PHE A 173 21.95 -1.96 0.26
N VAL A 174 21.84 -0.71 -0.19
CA VAL A 174 22.22 -0.27 -1.53
C VAL A 174 23.71 -0.54 -1.80
N GLU A 175 24.58 -0.21 -0.85
CA GLU A 175 26.02 -0.43 -0.97
C GLU A 175 26.33 -1.93 -1.08
N THR A 176 25.73 -2.76 -0.24
CA THR A 176 25.90 -4.22 -0.28
C THR A 176 25.48 -4.79 -1.63
N LEU A 177 24.33 -4.35 -2.15
CA LEU A 177 23.81 -4.80 -3.44
C LEU A 177 24.74 -4.44 -4.60
N ARG A 178 25.23 -3.18 -4.64
CA ARG A 178 26.14 -2.70 -5.69
C ARG A 178 27.54 -3.31 -5.60
N ARG A 179 28.05 -3.58 -4.40
CA ARG A 179 29.31 -4.31 -4.21
C ARG A 179 29.21 -5.75 -4.71
N ARG A 180 28.07 -6.42 -4.44
CA ARG A 180 27.84 -7.81 -4.88
C ARG A 180 27.61 -7.92 -6.38
N PHE A 181 26.92 -6.93 -6.96
CA PHE A 181 26.61 -6.86 -8.38
C PHE A 181 27.05 -5.48 -8.91
N PRO A 182 28.30 -5.34 -9.36
CA PRO A 182 28.80 -4.06 -9.87
C PRO A 182 27.93 -3.52 -11.00
N ALA A 183 27.45 -2.29 -10.88
CA ALA A 183 26.80 -1.60 -11.98
C ALA A 183 27.85 -1.37 -13.08
N ARG A 184 27.55 -1.77 -14.33
CA ARG A 184 28.37 -1.33 -15.47
C ARG A 184 28.28 0.20 -15.51
N GLU A 185 29.41 0.88 -15.40
CA GLU A 185 29.50 2.31 -15.66
C GLU A 185 28.86 2.59 -17.03
N GLN A 186 27.80 3.39 -17.05
CA GLN A 186 27.32 3.98 -18.29
C GLN A 186 28.36 5.03 -18.69
N LYS A 187 29.25 4.65 -19.61
CA LYS A 187 30.06 5.59 -20.38
C LYS A 187 29.16 6.52 -21.19
#